data_AF-A0A519LEB8-F1
#
_entry.id   AF-A0A519LEB8-F1
#
_cell.length_a   1.000
_cell.length_b   1.000
_cell.length_c   1.000
_cell.angle_alpha   90.00
_cell.angle_beta   90.00
_cell.angle_gamma   90.00
#
_symmetry.space_group_name_H-M   'P 1'
#
loop_
_entity.id
_entity.type
_entity.pdbx_description
1 polymer ?
#
loop_
_entity_poly.entity_id
_entity_poly.type
_entity_poly.pdbx_seq_one_letter_code
_entity_poly.pdbx_strand_id
1 'polypeptide(L)' 'MSKKALIVIDIQNDYFENGAIELVNPVEASLKAQKIIDFFRKQNLPIAHIQHLS' A
#
# COMPACT_ATOMS: atom_id res chain seq x y z
N MET A 1 -5.75 -8.13 -23.68
CA MET A 1 -6.04 -8.09 -22.23
C MET A 1 -4.73 -7.99 -21.47
N SER A 2 -4.47 -6.87 -20.77
CA SER A 2 -3.29 -6.76 -19.91
C SER A 2 -3.57 -7.52 -18.60
N LYS A 3 -2.79 -8.56 -18.29
CA LYS A 3 -2.90 -9.32 -17.03
C LYS A 3 -2.06 -8.64 -15.96
N LYS A 4 -2.53 -7.52 -15.42
CA LYS A 4 -1.85 -6.76 -14.36
C LYS A 4 -2.70 -6.74 -13.10
N ALA A 5 -2.05 -6.81 -11.94
CA ALA A 5 -2.62 -6.62 -10.62
C ALA A 5 -1.63 -5.85 -9.75
N LEU A 6 -2.13 -5.13 -8.75
CA LEU A 6 -1.33 -4.46 -7.73
C LEU A 6 -1.43 -5.24 -6.41
N ILE A 7 -0.30 -5.52 -5.80
CA ILE A 7 -0.24 -6.06 -4.44
C ILE A 7 0.33 -4.96 -3.54
N VAL A 8 -0.42 -4.58 -2.51
CA VAL A 8 -0.02 -3.60 -1.49
C VAL A 8 0.27 -4.38 -0.22
N ILE A 9 1.53 -4.36 0.23
CA ILE A 9 2.00 -5.17 1.36
C ILE A 9 2.21 -4.26 2.56
N ASP A 10 1.54 -4.58 3.67
CA ASP A 10 1.86 -4.10 5.01
C ASP A 10 1.97 -2.56 5.15
N ILE A 11 1.17 -1.81 4.38
CA ILE A 11 0.94 -0.39 4.65
C ILE A 11 -0.07 -0.29 5.80
N GLN A 12 0.42 -0.51 7.02
CA GLN A 12 -0.34 -0.59 8.26
C GLN A 12 0.17 0.42 9.28
N ASN A 13 -0.69 0.83 10.22
CA ASN A 13 -0.39 1.81 11.26
C ASN A 13 0.86 1.47 12.08
N ASP A 14 1.18 0.18 12.25
CA ASP A 14 2.35 -0.28 13.00
C ASP A 14 3.68 0.26 12.47
N TYR A 15 3.72 0.65 11.19
CA TYR A 15 4.91 1.14 10.51
C TYR A 15 4.99 2.67 10.39
N PHE A 16 3.98 3.40 10.89
CA PHE A 16 3.93 4.86 10.91
C PHE A 16 4.28 5.40 12.30
N GLU A 17 4.43 6.73 12.43
CA GLU A 17 4.71 7.42 13.69
C GLU A 17 3.80 6.96 14.84
N ASN A 18 4.39 6.67 16.00
CA ASN A 18 3.80 6.05 17.18
C ASN A 18 3.35 4.60 16.99
N GLY A 19 3.73 3.94 15.89
CA GLY A 19 3.49 2.53 15.61
C GLY A 19 4.45 1.60 16.36
N ALA A 20 4.12 0.31 16.40
CA ALA A 20 4.94 -0.69 17.10
C ALA A 20 6.34 -0.88 16.48
N ILE A 21 6.47 -0.68 15.16
CA ILE A 21 7.69 -0.90 14.37
C ILE A 21 7.83 0.22 13.34
N GLU A 22 8.07 1.45 13.80
CA GLU A 22 8.26 2.61 12.92
C GLU A 22 9.32 2.37 11.84
N LEU A 23 8.97 2.61 10.58
CA LEU A 23 9.90 2.54 9.46
C LEU A 23 10.50 3.91 9.16
N VAL A 24 11.57 3.92 8.35
CA VAL A 24 12.13 5.16 7.81
C VAL A 24 11.25 5.64 6.65
N ASN A 25 10.84 6.91 6.70
CA ASN A 25 10.03 7.59 5.67
C ASN A 25 8.70 6.89 5.26
N PRO A 26 7.88 6.39 6.21
CA PRO A 26 6.66 5.62 5.90
C PRO A 26 5.59 6.50 5.22
N VAL A 27 5.53 7.79 5.60
CA VAL A 27 4.62 8.77 4.98
C VAL A 27 4.95 8.96 3.50
N GLU A 28 6.21 9.23 3.16
CA GLU A 28 6.61 9.44 1.76
C GLU A 28 6.35 8.20 0.90
N ALA A 29 6.66 7.01 1.42
CA ALA A 29 6.38 5.75 0.76
C ALA A 29 4.87 5.56 0.52
N SER A 30 4.04 5.83 1.52
CA SER A 30 2.58 5.71 1.42
C SER A 30 1.97 6.66 0.38
N LEU A 31 2.50 7.88 0.24
CA LEU A 31 2.06 8.85 -0.76
C LEU A 31 2.41 8.39 -2.18
N LYS A 32 3.56 7.73 -2.38
CA LYS A 32 3.90 7.12 -3.66
C LYS A 32 3.00 5.92 -3.96
N ALA A 33 2.72 5.08 -2.97
CA ALA A 33 1.81 3.94 -3.10
C ALA A 33 0.39 4.41 -3.48
N GLN A 34 -0.11 5.48 -2.85
CA GLN A 34 -1.41 6.08 -3.16
C GLN A 34 -1.55 6.40 -4.66
N LYS A 35 -0.52 7.01 -5.28
CA LYS A 35 -0.56 7.34 -6.73
C LYS A 35 -0.80 6.10 -7.60
N ILE A 36 -0.18 4.97 -7.25
CA ILE A 36 -0.33 3.71 -7.99
C ILE A 36 -1.69 3.08 -7.69
N ILE A 37 -2.13 3.08 -6.43
CA ILE A 37 -3.45 2.58 -6.02
C ILE A 37 -4.56 3.35 -6.77
N ASP A 38 -4.47 4.67 -6.82
CA ASP A 38 -5.45 5.51 -7.52
C ASP A 38 -5.47 5.26 -9.03
N PHE A 39 -4.31 5.01 -9.64
CA PHE A 39 -4.23 4.59 -11.04
C PHE A 39 -4.98 3.26 -11.26
N PHE A 40 -4.76 2.26 -10.41
CA PHE A 40 -5.45 0.97 -10.53
C PHE A 40 -6.96 1.09 -10.30
N ARG A 41 -7.38 1.89 -9.30
CA ARG A 41 -8.79 2.17 -9.03
C ARG A 41 -9.48 2.84 -10.22
N LYS A 42 -8.87 3.88 -10.80
CA LYS A 42 -9.42 4.60 -11.97
C LYS A 42 -9.63 3.69 -13.19
N GLN A 43 -8.82 2.63 -13.31
CA GLN A 43 -8.86 1.71 -14.43
C GLN A 43 -9.64 0.42 -14.13
N ASN A 44 -10.28 0.31 -12.96
CA ASN A 44 -10.92 -0.92 -12.48
C ASN A 44 -9.99 -2.16 -12.58
N LEU A 45 -8.70 -1.97 -12.29
CA LEU A 45 -7.72 -3.05 -12.27
C LEU A 45 -7.69 -3.74 -10.90
N PRO A 46 -7.35 -5.04 -10.83
CA PRO A 46 -7.27 -5.78 -9.58
C PRO A 46 -6.25 -5.21 -8.59
N ILE A 47 -6.64 -5.06 -7.33
CA ILE A 47 -5.80 -4.65 -6.21
C ILE A 47 -6.00 -5.63 -5.06
N ALA A 48 -4.91 -6.13 -4.48
CA ALA A 48 -4.92 -6.94 -3.27
C ALA A 48 -4.13 -6.21 -2.18
N HIS A 49 -4.78 -5.93 -1.05
CA HIS A 49 -4.13 -5.43 0.16
C HIS A 49 -3.81 -6.63 1.06
N ILE A 50 -2.54 -6.80 1.39
CA ILE A 50 -2.06 -7.81 2.31
C ILE A 50 -1.81 -7.14 3.66
N GLN A 51 -2.29 -7.79 4.70
CA GLN A 51 -2.19 -7.31 6.07
C GLN A 51 -1.62 -8.44 6.94
N HIS A 52 -0.60 -8.13 7.71
CA HIS A 52 -0.16 -8.99 8.81
C HIS A 52 -1.17 -8.90 9.97
N LEU A 53 -1.67 -10.04 10.44
CA LEU A 53 -2.50 -10.18 11.64
C LEU A 53 -1.76 -11.07 12.64
N SER A 54 -1.57 -10.59 13.86
CA SER A 54 -0.90 -11.30 14.96
C SER A 54 -1.88 -11.94 15.92
#